data_AF-A0A9P6PLR3-F1
#
_entry.id   AF-A0A9P6PLR3-F1
#
_cell.length_a   1.000
_cell.length_b   1.000
_cell.length_c   1.000
_cell.angle_alpha   90.00
_cell.angle_beta   90.00
_cell.angle_gamma   90.00
#
_symmetry.space_group_name_H-M   'P 1'
#
loop_
_entity.id
_entity.type
_entity.pdbx_description
1 polymer ?
#
loop_
_entity_poly.entity_id
_entity_poly.type
_entity_poly.pdbx_seq_one_letter_code
_entity_poly.pdbx_strand_id
1 'polypeptide(L)'
;AHVQYIMVENFYKGLEKRYNGPGQENLLQAVRSVFNLHAFYTMETELGEFLEDGYFSPAQAAFVRQGLKDCLKAVRPNAVGFADCFGFTDTFLNSALGSWDGRAYERMAEMTEREPLNSKEMTDEQGVIWGYEEYLKPLIYGKAGPYKIRGESKL
;
A
#
# COMPACT_ATOMS: atom_id res chain seq x y z
N ALA A 1 -22.15 -3.82 7.76
CA ALA A 1 -23.40 -3.27 7.18
C ALA A 1 -23.66 -1.74 7.36
N HIS A 2 -24.15 -1.23 8.50
CA HIS A 2 -24.76 0.12 8.58
C HIS A 2 -23.83 1.31 8.21
N VAL A 3 -22.59 1.32 8.72
CA VAL A 3 -21.62 2.39 8.42
C VAL A 3 -21.20 2.36 6.95
N GLN A 4 -21.00 1.17 6.38
CA GLN A 4 -20.66 0.99 4.96
C GLN A 4 -21.80 1.51 4.06
N TYR A 5 -23.06 1.21 4.43
CA TYR A 5 -24.23 1.76 3.73
C TYR A 5 -24.22 3.30 3.74
N ILE A 6 -24.00 3.92 4.91
CA ILE A 6 -23.94 5.39 5.03
C ILE A 6 -22.80 5.96 4.17
N MET A 7 -21.64 5.29 4.11
CA MET A 7 -20.51 5.72 3.30
C MET A 7 -20.85 5.71 1.80
N VAL A 8 -21.43 4.61 1.30
CA VAL A 8 -21.85 4.48 -0.10
C VAL A 8 -22.95 5.49 -0.44
N GLU A 9 -23.93 5.66 0.44
CA GLU A 9 -25.03 6.61 0.27
C GLU A 9 -24.52 8.06 0.21
N ASN A 10 -23.61 8.44 1.12
CA ASN A 10 -23.04 9.78 1.14
C ASN A 10 -22.15 10.04 -0.08
N PHE A 11 -21.40 9.04 -0.54
CA PHE A 11 -20.63 9.15 -1.79
C PHE A 11 -21.57 9.42 -2.96
N TYR A 12 -22.62 8.61 -3.14
CA TYR A 12 -23.60 8.81 -4.22
C TYR A 12 -24.25 10.21 -4.16
N LYS A 13 -24.72 10.63 -2.98
CA LYS A 13 -25.29 11.97 -2.78
C LYS A 13 -24.28 13.08 -3.07
N GLY A 14 -23.02 12.91 -2.70
CA GLY A 14 -21.95 13.87 -2.98
C GLY A 14 -21.64 13.98 -4.47
N LEU A 15 -21.66 12.85 -5.17
CA LEU A 15 -21.39 12.77 -6.60
C LEU A 15 -22.45 13.54 -7.42
N GLU A 16 -23.73 13.27 -7.16
CA GLU A 16 -24.83 13.97 -7.83
C GLU A 16 -24.87 15.46 -7.48
N LYS A 17 -24.55 15.85 -6.25
CA LYS A 17 -24.58 17.28 -5.87
C LYS A 17 -23.44 18.09 -6.49
N ARG A 18 -22.25 17.50 -6.63
CA ARG A 18 -21.01 18.26 -6.91
C ARG A 18 -20.60 18.27 -8.37
N TYR A 19 -21.04 17.28 -9.16
CA TYR A 19 -20.56 17.07 -10.53
C TYR A 19 -21.65 17.16 -11.61
N ASN A 20 -22.83 17.72 -11.28
CA ASN A 20 -23.96 17.91 -12.20
C ASN A 20 -23.90 19.22 -13.02
N GLY A 21 -22.71 19.80 -13.21
CA GLY A 21 -22.49 21.02 -13.99
C GLY A 21 -22.15 20.77 -15.46
N PRO A 22 -22.49 21.69 -16.39
CA PRO A 22 -22.10 21.59 -17.80
C PRO A 22 -20.58 21.60 -17.95
N GLY A 23 -20.04 20.69 -18.79
CA GLY A 23 -18.60 20.57 -19.07
C GLY A 23 -17.81 19.67 -18.10
N GLN A 24 -18.45 19.09 -17.07
CA GLN A 24 -17.81 18.17 -16.12
C GLN A 24 -18.07 16.68 -16.41
N GLU A 25 -18.61 16.35 -17.58
CA GLU A 25 -19.04 14.99 -17.93
C GLU A 25 -17.91 13.97 -17.80
N ASN A 26 -16.71 14.31 -18.28
CA ASN A 26 -15.54 13.41 -18.19
C ASN A 26 -15.10 13.19 -16.73
N LEU A 27 -15.12 14.25 -15.90
CA LEU A 27 -14.79 14.16 -14.49
C LEU A 27 -15.85 13.36 -13.73
N LEU A 28 -17.13 13.58 -14.02
CA LEU A 28 -18.24 12.82 -13.47
C LEU A 28 -18.09 11.33 -13.80
N GLN A 29 -17.77 10.97 -15.05
CA GLN A 29 -17.54 9.58 -15.44
C GLN A 29 -16.33 8.97 -14.70
N ALA A 30 -15.23 9.71 -14.58
CA ALA A 30 -14.05 9.28 -13.84
C ALA A 30 -14.37 9.02 -12.36
N VAL A 31 -15.03 9.94 -11.67
CA VAL A 31 -15.40 9.78 -10.25
C VAL A 31 -16.45 8.67 -10.08
N ARG A 32 -17.40 8.53 -11.02
CA ARG A 32 -18.37 7.42 -11.05
C ARG A 32 -17.68 6.06 -11.15
N SER A 33 -16.59 5.95 -11.91
CA SER A 33 -15.84 4.69 -12.00
C SER A 33 -15.25 4.26 -10.65
N VAL A 34 -14.76 5.21 -9.85
CA VAL A 34 -14.25 4.96 -8.49
C VAL A 34 -15.38 4.63 -7.52
N PHE A 35 -16.51 5.34 -7.61
CA PHE A 35 -17.71 5.02 -6.83
C PHE A 35 -18.20 3.59 -7.09
N ASN A 36 -18.33 3.21 -8.37
CA ASN A 36 -18.73 1.86 -8.76
C ASN A 36 -17.75 0.83 -8.22
N LEU A 37 -16.44 1.06 -8.37
CA LEU A 37 -15.40 0.19 -7.81
C LEU A 37 -15.56 0.00 -6.30
N HIS A 38 -15.77 1.08 -5.54
CA HIS A 38 -15.97 1.03 -4.09
C HIS A 38 -17.24 0.26 -3.71
N ALA A 39 -18.34 0.46 -4.43
CA ALA A 39 -19.60 -0.24 -4.18
C ALA A 39 -19.46 -1.76 -4.46
N PHE A 40 -18.92 -2.14 -5.63
CA PHE A 40 -18.69 -3.55 -5.96
C PHE A 40 -17.70 -4.22 -5.03
N TYR A 41 -16.63 -3.52 -4.61
CA TYR A 41 -15.66 -4.03 -3.64
C TYR A 41 -16.30 -4.30 -2.28
N THR A 42 -17.14 -3.38 -1.80
CA THR A 42 -17.85 -3.54 -0.53
C THR A 42 -18.85 -4.70 -0.59
N MET A 43 -19.59 -4.83 -1.69
CA MET A 43 -20.50 -5.97 -1.91
C MET A 43 -19.77 -7.31 -2.01
N GLU A 44 -18.59 -7.34 -2.62
CA GLU A 44 -17.79 -8.56 -2.76
C GLU A 44 -17.16 -8.98 -1.43
N THR A 45 -16.71 -8.02 -0.63
CA THR A 45 -16.13 -8.26 0.70
C THR A 45 -17.18 -8.83 1.66
N GLU A 46 -18.40 -8.29 1.66
CA GLU A 46 -19.49 -8.71 2.54
C GLU A 46 -20.43 -9.75 1.90
N LEU A 47 -19.98 -10.41 0.82
CA LEU A 47 -20.83 -11.30 0.02
C LEU A 47 -21.39 -12.48 0.82
N GLY A 48 -20.72 -12.87 1.91
CA GLY A 48 -21.17 -13.91 2.83
C GLY A 48 -22.53 -13.57 3.47
N GLU A 49 -22.67 -12.36 4.04
CA GLU A 49 -23.91 -11.92 4.69
C GLU A 49 -25.10 -11.94 3.69
N PHE A 50 -24.88 -11.46 2.47
CA PHE A 50 -25.91 -11.43 1.43
C PHE A 50 -26.34 -12.81 0.93
N LEU A 51 -25.44 -13.80 0.96
CA LEU A 51 -25.73 -15.18 0.58
C LEU A 51 -26.45 -15.93 1.72
N GLU A 52 -26.06 -15.71 2.97
CA GLU A 52 -26.67 -16.33 4.15
C GLU A 52 -28.13 -15.91 4.33
N ASP A 53 -28.43 -14.62 4.13
CA ASP A 53 -29.79 -14.10 4.18
C ASP A 53 -30.64 -14.46 2.93
N GLY A 54 -30.04 -15.12 1.94
CA GLY A 54 -30.69 -15.45 0.67
C GLY A 54 -31.03 -14.25 -0.21
N TYR A 55 -30.48 -13.07 0.10
CA TYR A 55 -30.69 -11.84 -0.66
C TYR A 55 -30.03 -11.91 -2.04
N PHE A 56 -28.86 -12.55 -2.12
CA PHE A 56 -28.20 -12.88 -3.37
C PHE A 56 -28.27 -14.39 -3.68
N SER A 57 -28.49 -14.68 -4.95
CA SER A 57 -28.24 -16.01 -5.51
C SER A 57 -26.74 -16.20 -5.82
N PRO A 58 -26.24 -17.45 -5.89
CA PRO A 58 -24.87 -17.73 -6.33
C PRO A 58 -24.52 -17.12 -7.70
N ALA A 59 -25.50 -17.02 -8.61
CA ALA A 59 -25.33 -16.37 -9.91
C ALA A 59 -25.14 -14.85 -9.77
N GLN A 60 -25.92 -14.18 -8.90
CA GLN A 60 -25.73 -12.76 -8.59
C GLN A 60 -24.38 -12.48 -7.92
N ALA A 61 -23.95 -13.36 -7.01
CA ALA A 61 -22.61 -13.30 -6.44
C ALA A 61 -21.51 -13.39 -7.51
N ALA A 62 -21.67 -14.23 -8.52
CA ALA A 62 -20.75 -14.27 -9.66
C ALA A 62 -20.76 -12.97 -10.49
N PHE A 63 -21.94 -12.36 -10.68
CA PHE A 63 -22.05 -11.05 -11.36
C PHE A 63 -21.36 -9.93 -10.60
N VAL A 64 -21.45 -9.90 -9.26
CA VAL A 64 -20.73 -8.91 -8.43
C VAL A 64 -19.23 -9.01 -8.63
N ARG A 65 -18.68 -10.23 -8.59
CA ARG A 65 -17.24 -10.47 -8.83
C ARG A 65 -16.79 -10.07 -10.24
N GLN A 66 -17.64 -10.32 -11.24
CA GLN A 66 -17.34 -9.91 -12.62
C GLN A 66 -17.40 -8.39 -12.77
N GLY A 67 -18.43 -7.74 -12.21
CA GLY A 67 -18.57 -6.28 -12.18
C GLY A 67 -17.38 -5.59 -11.52
N LEU A 68 -16.86 -6.15 -10.41
CA LEU A 68 -15.64 -5.67 -9.76
C LEU A 68 -14.44 -5.68 -10.71
N LYS A 69 -14.22 -6.78 -11.45
CA LYS A 69 -13.12 -6.90 -12.42
C LYS A 69 -13.25 -5.88 -13.56
N ASP A 70 -14.46 -5.64 -14.03
CA ASP A 70 -14.69 -4.68 -15.11
C ASP A 70 -14.54 -3.23 -14.63
N CYS A 71 -14.93 -2.94 -13.39
CA CYS A 71 -14.64 -1.65 -12.74
C CYS A 71 -13.13 -1.40 -12.60
N LEU A 72 -12.34 -2.42 -12.19
CA LEU A 72 -10.88 -2.31 -12.13
C LEU A 72 -10.26 -1.97 -13.49
N LYS A 73 -10.75 -2.59 -14.57
CA LYS A 73 -10.30 -2.26 -15.94
C LYS A 73 -10.65 -0.82 -16.33
N ALA A 74 -11.84 -0.34 -15.94
CA ALA A 74 -12.28 1.01 -16.23
C ALA A 74 -11.50 2.09 -15.46
N VAL A 75 -11.11 1.82 -14.21
CA VAL A 75 -10.34 2.75 -13.37
C VAL A 75 -8.87 2.82 -13.77
N ARG A 76 -8.29 1.70 -14.24
CA ARG A 76 -6.85 1.55 -14.54
C ARG A 76 -6.22 2.71 -15.36
N PRO A 77 -6.82 3.21 -16.47
CA PRO A 77 -6.20 4.26 -17.27
C PRO A 77 -6.01 5.58 -16.51
N ASN A 78 -6.89 5.86 -15.54
CA ASN A 78 -6.89 7.08 -14.75
C ASN A 78 -6.28 6.90 -13.35
N ALA A 79 -5.81 5.70 -13.01
CA ALA A 79 -5.33 5.37 -11.66
C ALA A 79 -4.21 6.30 -11.18
N VAL A 80 -3.24 6.62 -12.05
CA VAL A 80 -2.17 7.59 -11.74
C VAL A 80 -2.76 8.98 -11.55
N GLY A 81 -3.66 9.43 -12.42
CA GLY A 81 -4.32 10.73 -12.28
C GLY A 81 -5.15 10.89 -11.00
N PHE A 82 -5.76 9.80 -10.50
CA PHE A 82 -6.44 9.80 -9.21
C PHE A 82 -5.47 9.88 -8.02
N ALA A 83 -4.25 9.36 -8.15
CA ALA A 83 -3.22 9.55 -7.13
C ALA A 83 -2.64 10.97 -7.19
N ASP A 84 -2.41 11.49 -8.39
CA ASP A 84 -1.84 12.82 -8.63
C ASP A 84 -2.79 13.95 -8.19
N CYS A 85 -4.12 13.74 -8.24
CA CYS A 85 -5.08 14.78 -7.89
C CYS A 85 -5.05 15.20 -6.42
N PHE A 86 -4.42 14.41 -5.53
CA PHE A 86 -4.18 14.81 -4.15
C PHE A 86 -3.13 15.92 -4.01
N GLY A 87 -2.27 16.11 -5.04
CA GLY A 87 -1.29 17.19 -5.06
C GLY A 87 -0.20 17.06 -4.00
N PHE A 88 0.16 15.84 -3.58
CA PHE A 88 1.24 15.62 -2.64
C PHE A 88 2.60 15.96 -3.25
N THR A 89 3.45 16.67 -2.51
CA THR A 89 4.83 16.95 -2.93
C THR A 89 5.73 15.75 -2.60
N ASP A 90 6.80 15.55 -3.38
CA ASP A 90 7.81 14.51 -3.10
C ASP A 90 8.40 14.62 -1.69
N THR A 91 8.56 15.85 -1.19
CA THR A 91 9.05 16.11 0.18
C THR A 91 8.05 15.67 1.26
N PHE A 92 6.76 15.79 0.98
CA PHE A 92 5.70 15.34 1.89
C PHE A 92 5.55 13.82 1.85
N LEU A 93 5.59 13.24 0.65
CA LEU A 93 5.45 11.80 0.46
C LEU A 93 6.67 11.02 0.96
N ASN A 94 7.86 11.62 0.85
CA ASN A 94 9.15 11.07 1.27
C ASN A 94 9.33 9.59 0.87
N SER A 95 8.95 9.26 -0.36
CA SER A 95 8.92 7.88 -0.87
C SER A 95 9.72 7.80 -2.16
N ALA A 96 10.72 6.91 -2.20
CA ALA A 96 11.45 6.63 -3.43
C ALA A 96 10.55 5.99 -4.50
N LEU A 97 9.65 5.08 -4.13
CA LEU A 97 8.74 4.41 -5.06
C LEU A 97 7.62 5.32 -5.56
N GLY A 98 7.22 6.29 -4.74
CA GLY A 98 6.19 7.27 -5.07
C GLY A 98 6.71 8.54 -5.73
N SER A 99 7.96 8.54 -6.20
CA SER A 99 8.56 9.72 -6.81
C SER A 99 7.79 10.19 -8.04
N TRP A 100 7.42 11.47 -8.09
CA TRP A 100 6.67 12.04 -9.21
C TRP A 100 7.40 11.91 -10.57
N ASP A 101 8.74 11.99 -10.55
CA ASP A 101 9.59 11.88 -11.74
C ASP A 101 9.71 10.43 -12.29
N GLY A 102 9.14 9.44 -11.59
CA GLY A 102 9.20 8.02 -11.97
C GLY A 102 10.58 7.37 -11.82
N ARG A 103 11.58 8.06 -11.25
CA ARG A 103 12.97 7.55 -11.08
C ARG A 103 13.12 6.69 -9.83
N ALA A 104 12.23 5.72 -9.67
CA ALA A 104 12.09 4.97 -8.43
C ALA A 104 13.38 4.22 -8.04
N TYR A 105 14.07 3.62 -9.02
CA TYR A 105 15.27 2.83 -8.76
C TYR A 105 16.46 3.70 -8.35
N GLU A 106 16.67 4.82 -9.03
CA GLU A 106 17.70 5.80 -8.71
C GLU A 106 17.47 6.40 -7.33
N ARG A 107 16.22 6.77 -7.01
CA ARG A 107 15.87 7.30 -5.69
C ARG A 107 16.07 6.28 -4.58
N MET A 108 15.75 5.00 -4.82
CA MET A 108 16.02 3.94 -3.83
C MET A 108 17.52 3.78 -3.58
N ALA A 109 18.34 3.83 -4.63
CA ALA A 109 19.80 3.79 -4.49
C ALA A 109 20.32 5.00 -3.70
N GLU A 110 19.91 6.22 -4.08
CA GLU A 110 20.25 7.46 -3.39
C GLU A 110 19.85 7.44 -1.90
N MET A 111 18.66 6.91 -1.57
CA MET A 111 18.21 6.76 -0.18
C MET A 111 19.05 5.72 0.57
N THR A 112 19.35 4.58 -0.05
CA THR A 112 20.15 3.53 0.56
C THR A 112 21.57 4.02 0.84
N GLU A 113 22.19 4.75 -0.07
CA GLU A 113 23.52 5.34 0.12
C GLU A 113 23.59 6.33 1.29
N ARG A 114 22.46 7.00 1.59
CA ARG A 114 22.34 7.96 2.70
C ARG A 114 22.02 7.31 4.05
N GLU A 115 21.74 6.02 4.08
CA GLU A 115 21.45 5.31 5.32
C GLU A 115 22.65 5.39 6.27
N PRO A 116 22.46 5.75 7.56
CA PRO A 116 23.55 5.85 8.52
C PRO A 116 24.43 4.61 8.61
N LEU A 117 23.87 3.40 8.41
CA LEU A 117 24.62 2.14 8.38
C LEU A 117 25.68 2.07 7.28
N ASN A 118 25.49 2.80 6.18
CA ASN A 118 26.43 2.88 5.06
C ASN A 118 27.42 4.05 5.21
N SER A 119 27.33 4.81 6.30
CA SER A 119 28.25 5.91 6.57
C SER A 119 29.61 5.40 7.06
N LYS A 120 30.67 6.20 6.82
CA LYS A 120 32.01 5.94 7.36
C LYS A 120 32.06 6.00 8.89
N GLU A 121 31.05 6.59 9.54
CA GLU A 121 30.96 6.64 11.00
C GLU A 121 30.64 5.27 11.59
N MET A 122 30.00 4.39 10.81
CA MET A 122 29.62 3.02 11.21
C MET A 122 30.65 1.97 10.80
N THR A 123 31.74 2.36 10.13
CA THR A 123 32.80 1.47 9.67
C THR A 123 34.17 1.85 10.25
N ASP A 124 35.04 0.87 10.49
CA ASP A 124 36.44 1.13 10.83
C ASP A 124 37.29 1.61 9.64
N GLU A 125 38.58 1.84 9.85
CA GLU A 125 39.53 2.30 8.81
C GLU A 125 39.66 1.31 7.63
N GLN A 126 39.27 0.05 7.84
CA GLN A 126 39.29 -1.03 6.85
C GLN A 126 37.93 -1.21 6.14
N GLY A 127 36.92 -0.39 6.49
CA GLY A 127 35.58 -0.45 5.92
C GLY A 127 34.72 -1.56 6.53
N VAL A 128 35.10 -2.11 7.68
CA VAL A 128 34.37 -3.16 8.37
C VAL A 128 33.33 -2.52 9.29
N ILE A 129 32.09 -2.99 9.20
CA ILE A 129 30.97 -2.45 9.98
C ILE A 129 31.12 -2.74 11.48
N TRP A 130 30.62 -1.82 12.30
CA TRP A 130 30.57 -1.98 13.75
C TRP A 130 29.91 -3.30 14.16
N GLY A 131 30.51 -3.98 15.15
CA GLY A 131 30.04 -5.26 15.67
C GLY A 131 30.50 -6.50 14.91
N TYR A 132 31.12 -6.36 13.72
CA TYR A 132 31.66 -7.52 13.00
C TYR A 132 32.77 -8.22 13.79
N GLU A 133 33.78 -7.47 14.24
CA GLU A 133 34.94 -8.03 14.95
C GLU A 133 34.57 -8.68 16.28
N GLU A 134 33.60 -8.10 17.01
CA GLU A 134 33.20 -8.55 18.34
C GLU A 134 32.22 -9.74 18.30
N TYR A 135 31.23 -9.70 17.40
CA TYR A 135 30.11 -10.66 17.42
C TYR A 135 30.12 -11.63 16.23
N LEU A 136 30.35 -11.16 15.01
CA LEU A 136 30.21 -11.99 13.81
C LEU A 136 31.47 -12.82 13.52
N LYS A 137 32.65 -12.21 13.61
CA LYS A 137 33.93 -12.85 13.31
C LYS A 137 34.20 -14.06 14.21
N PRO A 138 34.01 -14.01 15.55
CA PRO A 138 34.24 -15.18 16.39
C PRO A 138 33.28 -16.33 16.08
N LEU A 139 32.03 -16.04 15.70
CA LEU A 139 31.06 -17.06 15.28
C LEU A 139 31.49 -17.75 13.98
N ILE A 140 31.86 -16.97 12.95
CA ILE A 140 32.26 -17.51 11.64
C ILE A 140 33.51 -18.38 11.74
N TYR A 141 34.50 -17.95 12.53
CA TYR A 141 35.76 -18.68 12.68
C TYR A 141 35.74 -19.74 13.79
N GLY A 142 34.57 -20.06 14.35
CA GLY A 142 34.44 -21.08 15.40
C GLY A 142 35.20 -20.77 16.69
N LYS A 143 35.49 -19.49 16.93
CA LYS A 143 36.12 -18.99 18.17
C LYS A 143 35.09 -18.61 19.24
N ALA A 144 33.80 -18.62 18.89
CA ALA A 144 32.73 -18.54 19.86
C ALA A 144 32.76 -19.80 20.73
N GLY A 145 32.86 -19.62 22.05
CA GLY A 145 32.80 -20.74 23.01
C GLY A 145 31.46 -21.50 22.93
N PRO A 146 31.36 -22.66 23.59
CA PRO A 146 30.11 -23.42 23.64
C PRO A 146 28.97 -22.52 24.16
N TYR A 147 27.81 -22.58 23.52
CA TYR A 147 26.61 -21.87 23.96
C TYR A 147 26.31 -22.24 25.42
N LYS A 148 26.41 -21.27 26.33
CA LYS A 148 26.01 -21.43 27.72
C LYS A 148 24.57 -20.97 27.86
N ILE A 149 23.69 -21.86 28.32
CA ILE A 149 22.30 -21.53 28.62
C ILE A 149 22.30 -20.43 29.69
N ARG A 150 21.55 -19.35 29.45
CA ARG A 150 21.46 -18.19 30.35
C ARG A 150 20.91 -18.63 31.71
N GLY A 151 21.80 -18.87 32.67
CA GLY A 151 21.51 -19.45 33.99
C GLY A 151 22.67 -20.26 34.57
N GLU A 152 23.59 -20.76 33.74
CA GLU A 152 24.78 -21.51 34.17
C GLU A 152 26.06 -20.67 34.03
N SER A 153 26.10 -19.51 34.69
CA SER A 153 27.36 -18.82 34.96
C SER A 153 27.72 -19.07 36.42
N LYS A 154 28.49 -20.13 36.69
CA LYS A 154 29.11 -20.32 38.01
C LYS A 154 30.22 -19.27 38.21
N LEU A 155 30.22 -18.74 39.43
CA LEU A 155 31.30 -18.02 40.12
C LEU A 155 32.68 -18.61 39.83
#